data_AF-A0AAW2RHM3-F1
#
_entry.id   AF-A0AAW2RHM3-F1
#
_cell.length_a   1.000
_cell.length_b   1.000
_cell.length_c   1.000
_cell.angle_alpha   90.00
_cell.angle_beta   90.00
_cell.angle_gamma   90.00
#
_symmetry.space_group_name_H-M   'P 1'
#
loop_
_entity.id
_entity.type
_entity.pdbx_description
1 polymer ?
#
loop_
_entity_poly.entity_id
_entity_poly.type
_entity_poly.pdbx_seq_one_letter_code
_entity_poly.pdbx_strand_id
1 'polypeptide(L)'
;MISCRAVAILPMAKLSFIRAEQPLAPDLGADRTSVSGGGTSRRRDLVFVVNPRGANGRTGKEWNKLLPYLRSRLSSDCNICESLTSGPCHAIDITREAIHEGADAVIAVGGDGTLHEVVNGFFWGGKPVSSHDQAVRTTALGLIPLGTGSDFARTFGWKNDPHDAIERIAIGNLLVLLYLRILLADKWY
;
A
#
# COMPACT_ATOMS: atom_id res chain seq x y z
N MET A 1 -28.88 -0.63 -9.99
CA MET A 1 -27.70 -0.94 -10.83
C MET A 1 -27.03 0.38 -11.19
N ILE A 2 -26.03 0.81 -10.41
CA ILE A 2 -25.32 2.07 -10.70
C ILE A 2 -24.28 1.74 -11.77
N SER A 3 -24.57 2.18 -12.99
CA SER A 3 -23.67 2.08 -14.13
C SER A 3 -22.57 3.12 -13.98
N CYS A 4 -21.39 2.69 -13.53
CA CYS A 4 -20.17 3.50 -13.58
C CYS A 4 -19.72 3.59 -15.05
N ARG A 5 -20.09 4.69 -15.72
CA ARG A 5 -19.53 5.06 -17.02
C ARG A 5 -18.05 5.38 -16.84
N ALA A 6 -17.21 4.69 -17.61
CA ALA A 6 -15.78 4.97 -17.72
C ALA A 6 -15.57 6.42 -18.16
N VAL A 7 -14.93 7.22 -17.30
CA VAL A 7 -14.44 8.55 -17.64
C VAL A 7 -12.95 8.41 -17.96
N ALA A 8 -12.54 9.07 -19.04
CA ALA A 8 -11.25 8.95 -19.68
C ALA A 8 -10.07 8.96 -18.71
N ILE A 9 -9.27 7.89 -18.80
CA ILE A 9 -7.97 7.73 -18.15
C ILE A 9 -7.02 8.71 -18.83
N LEU A 10 -6.65 9.77 -18.12
CA LEU A 10 -5.44 10.53 -18.45
C LEU A 10 -4.25 9.63 -18.06
N PRO A 11 -3.35 9.29 -18.99
CA PRO A 11 -2.19 8.48 -18.65
C PRO A 11 -1.32 9.29 -17.69
N MET A 12 -1.17 8.83 -16.45
CA MET A 12 -0.10 9.35 -15.59
C MET A 12 1.21 9.03 -16.30
N ALA A 13 1.89 10.09 -16.71
CA ALA A 13 3.14 10.03 -17.42
C ALA A 13 4.11 9.10 -16.69
N LYS A 14 4.63 8.13 -17.46
CA LYS A 14 5.75 7.23 -17.17
C LYS A 14 6.74 7.87 -16.18
N LEU A 15 6.55 7.61 -14.88
CA LEU A 15 7.52 8.01 -13.87
C LEU A 15 8.65 6.99 -13.94
N SER A 16 9.75 7.42 -14.55
CA SER A 16 10.93 6.62 -14.82
C SER A 16 11.50 6.01 -13.54
N PHE A 17 11.34 4.70 -13.39
CA PHE A 17 12.28 3.88 -12.64
C PHE A 17 13.66 4.06 -13.30
N ILE A 18 14.50 4.93 -12.74
CA ILE A 18 15.91 4.97 -13.12
C ILE A 18 16.56 3.71 -12.54
N ARG A 19 16.66 2.68 -13.37
CA ARG A 19 17.54 1.54 -13.17
C ARG A 19 18.97 2.04 -13.39
N ALA A 20 19.68 2.33 -12.30
CA ALA A 20 21.10 2.63 -12.37
C ALA A 20 21.84 1.32 -12.73
N GLU A 21 22.35 1.23 -13.96
CA GLU A 21 23.35 0.21 -14.31
C GLU A 21 24.69 0.61 -13.68
N GLN A 22 25.29 -0.30 -12.90
CA GLN A 22 26.62 -0.11 -12.34
C GLN A 22 27.69 -0.39 -13.43
N PRO A 23 28.81 0.36 -13.48
CA PRO A 23 29.93 0.01 -14.36
C PRO A 23 30.72 -1.18 -13.80
N LEU A 24 31.13 -2.10 -14.67
CA LEU A 24 32.13 -3.14 -14.38
C LEU A 24 33.47 -2.48 -13.99
N ALA A 25 34.04 -2.90 -12.85
CA ALA A 25 35.45 -2.68 -12.53
C ALA A 25 36.25 -3.96 -12.86
N PRO A 26 37.48 -3.85 -13.41
CA PRO A 26 38.38 -4.98 -13.52
C PRO A 26 39.12 -5.23 -12.19
N ASP A 27 39.58 -6.46 -12.11
CA ASP A 27 40.27 -7.19 -11.07
C ASP A 27 41.63 -6.63 -10.65
N LEU A 28 41.99 -6.90 -9.38
CA LEU A 28 43.22 -7.58 -8.92
C LEU A 28 43.70 -7.04 -7.56
N GLY A 29 43.86 -7.96 -6.59
CA GLY A 29 44.90 -7.86 -5.57
C GLY A 29 44.49 -7.90 -4.09
N ALA A 30 44.75 -9.06 -3.49
CA ALA A 30 45.18 -9.26 -2.10
C ALA A 30 44.18 -9.15 -0.92
N ASP A 31 43.80 -10.34 -0.44
CA ASP A 31 43.86 -10.78 0.96
C ASP A 31 43.38 -9.82 2.07
N ARG A 32 42.14 -10.07 2.55
CA ARG A 32 41.88 -10.39 3.96
C ARG A 32 40.44 -10.84 4.17
N THR A 33 40.31 -11.85 5.03
CA THR A 33 39.10 -12.52 5.46
C THR A 33 38.07 -11.56 6.06
N SER A 34 36.93 -11.38 5.40
CA SER A 34 35.66 -11.06 6.06
C SER A 34 34.52 -11.55 5.18
N VAL A 35 33.86 -12.63 5.61
CA VAL A 35 32.61 -13.09 5.01
C VAL A 35 31.53 -12.08 5.40
N SER A 36 31.25 -11.15 4.50
CA SER A 36 30.10 -10.23 4.60
C SER A 36 29.16 -10.52 3.44
N GLY A 37 28.26 -11.49 3.65
CA GLY A 37 27.15 -11.76 2.76
C GLY A 37 26.17 -10.59 2.77
N GLY A 38 26.43 -9.58 1.94
CA GLY A 38 25.55 -8.43 1.74
C GLY A 38 24.53 -8.71 0.63
N GLY A 39 23.50 -9.51 0.91
CA GLY A 39 22.33 -9.54 0.05
C GLY A 39 21.62 -8.19 0.14
N THR A 40 21.63 -7.40 -0.93
CA THR A 40 20.88 -6.15 -0.98
C THR A 40 19.38 -6.48 -0.99
N SER A 41 18.72 -6.44 0.16
CA SER A 41 17.27 -6.60 0.21
C SER A 41 16.61 -5.47 -0.58
N ARG A 42 15.89 -5.82 -1.66
CA ARG A 42 15.09 -4.85 -2.44
C ARG A 42 14.19 -4.06 -1.48
N ARG A 43 14.17 -2.73 -1.64
CA ARG A 43 13.22 -1.85 -0.91
C ARG A 43 11.79 -2.24 -1.23
N ARG A 44 10.93 -2.27 -0.21
CA ARG A 44 9.51 -2.62 -0.38
C ARG A 44 8.73 -1.47 -1.01
N ASP A 45 7.90 -1.74 -2.00
CA ASP A 45 7.04 -0.74 -2.64
C ASP A 45 5.70 -0.64 -1.92
N LEU A 46 5.45 0.49 -1.25
CA LEU A 46 4.24 0.74 -0.46
C LEU A 46 3.40 1.86 -1.09
N VAL A 47 2.13 1.57 -1.38
CA VAL A 47 1.18 2.55 -1.93
C VAL A 47 0.16 2.94 -0.87
N PHE A 48 0.10 4.23 -0.54
CA PHE A 48 -0.84 4.81 0.41
C PHE A 48 -2.01 5.45 -0.34
N VAL A 49 -3.19 4.85 -0.23
CA VAL A 49 -4.42 5.32 -0.87
C VAL A 49 -5.17 6.23 0.10
N VAL A 50 -5.10 7.54 -0.14
CA VAL A 50 -5.60 8.55 0.78
C VAL A 50 -6.87 9.16 0.23
N ASN A 51 -7.94 9.16 1.02
CA ASN A 51 -9.13 9.96 0.72
C ASN A 51 -9.02 11.34 1.40
N PRO A 52 -8.53 12.39 0.72
CA PRO A 52 -8.32 13.69 1.37
C PRO A 52 -9.62 14.34 1.85
N ARG A 53 -10.77 13.99 1.25
CA ARG A 53 -12.10 14.49 1.62
C ARG A 53 -12.74 13.72 2.77
N GLY A 54 -12.12 12.62 3.21
CA GLY A 54 -12.58 11.82 4.35
C GLY A 54 -12.79 12.66 5.61
N ALA A 55 -13.81 12.29 6.40
CA ALA A 55 -14.18 12.96 7.64
C ALA A 55 -14.31 14.50 7.54
N ASN A 56 -14.96 14.97 6.47
CA ASN A 56 -15.13 16.40 6.13
C ASN A 56 -13.79 17.11 5.88
N GLY A 57 -12.88 16.45 5.15
CA GLY A 57 -11.56 17.00 4.81
C GLY A 57 -10.51 16.89 5.92
N ARG A 58 -10.84 16.31 7.08
CA ARG A 58 -9.88 16.10 8.17
C ARG A 58 -8.81 15.08 7.80
N THR A 59 -9.16 14.02 7.05
CA THR A 59 -8.21 12.98 6.65
C THR A 59 -7.03 13.57 5.90
N GLY A 60 -7.26 14.46 4.92
CA GLY A 60 -6.17 15.12 4.19
C GLY A 60 -5.29 16.02 5.08
N LYS A 61 -5.90 16.76 6.01
CA LYS A 61 -5.15 17.62 6.95
C LYS A 61 -4.26 16.82 7.89
N GLU A 62 -4.79 15.75 8.47
CA GLU A 62 -4.04 14.88 9.38
C GLU A 62 -2.98 14.06 8.62
N TRP A 63 -3.28 13.59 7.41
CA TRP A 63 -2.30 12.92 6.56
C TRP A 63 -1.07 13.79 6.30
N ASN A 64 -1.26 15.06 5.94
CA ASN A 64 -0.15 15.98 5.70
C ASN A 64 0.74 16.19 6.95
N LYS A 65 0.16 16.14 8.16
CA LYS A 65 0.91 16.22 9.41
C LYS A 65 1.66 14.92 9.74
N LEU A 66 1.09 13.79 9.37
CA LEU A 66 1.65 12.46 9.62
C LEU A 66 2.75 12.08 8.64
N LEU A 67 2.70 12.61 7.42
CA LEU A 67 3.61 12.24 6.35
C LEU A 67 5.11 12.38 6.69
N PRO A 68 5.59 13.44 7.37
CA PRO A 68 6.98 13.52 7.81
C PRO A 68 7.39 12.41 8.78
N TYR A 69 6.49 12.06 9.72
CA TYR A 69 6.71 10.95 10.65
C TYR A 69 6.73 9.61 9.92
N LEU A 70 5.79 9.39 9.01
CA LEU A 70 5.73 8.18 8.19
C LEU A 70 7.02 7.98 7.39
N ARG A 71 7.53 9.04 6.74
CA ARG A 71 8.78 9.00 5.99
C ARG A 71 9.97 8.73 6.91
N SER A 72 10.06 9.37 8.07
CA SER A 72 11.18 9.13 9.00
C SER A 72 11.24 7.68 9.51
N ARG A 73 10.10 6.98 9.59
CA ARG A 73 10.03 5.58 10.02
C ARG A 73 10.25 4.56 8.89
N LEU A 74 9.93 4.88 7.64
CA LEU A 74 9.88 3.90 6.54
C LEU A 74 10.92 4.14 5.42
N SER A 75 11.53 5.32 5.31
CA SER A 75 12.34 5.69 4.13
C SER A 75 13.66 4.94 3.94
N SER A 76 14.17 4.21 4.94
CA SER A 76 15.38 3.38 4.81
C SER A 76 15.13 2.14 3.94
N ASP A 77 13.98 1.50 4.11
CA ASP A 77 13.73 0.14 3.64
C ASP A 77 12.53 0.04 2.68
N CYS A 78 11.80 1.14 2.49
CA CYS A 78 10.59 1.20 1.67
C CYS A 78 10.61 2.38 0.69
N ASN A 79 10.03 2.16 -0.49
CA ASN A 79 9.59 3.21 -1.40
C ASN A 79 8.15 3.57 -1.05
N ILE A 80 7.87 4.87 -0.92
CA ILE A 80 6.59 5.39 -0.43
C ILE A 80 5.92 6.14 -1.57
N CYS A 81 4.77 5.62 -2.03
CA CYS A 81 3.93 6.25 -3.04
C CYS A 81 2.63 6.73 -2.40
N GLU A 82 2.27 7.99 -2.61
CA GLU A 82 1.02 8.58 -2.11
C GLU A 82 0.06 8.77 -3.28
N SER A 83 -1.15 8.22 -3.16
CA SER A 83 -2.18 8.32 -4.19
C SER A 83 -3.46 8.89 -3.59
N LEU A 84 -3.80 10.12 -3.98
CA LEU A 84 -4.99 10.82 -3.49
C LEU A 84 -6.21 10.43 -4.32
N THR A 85 -7.29 10.01 -3.66
CA THR A 85 -8.56 9.75 -4.35
C THR A 85 -9.23 11.06 -4.76
N SER A 86 -9.94 11.03 -5.89
CA SER A 86 -10.63 12.18 -6.48
C SER A 86 -12.15 12.13 -6.27
N GLY A 87 -12.69 10.96 -5.95
CA GLY A 87 -14.12 10.71 -5.76
C GLY A 87 -14.41 9.25 -5.38
N PRO A 88 -15.70 8.88 -5.30
CA PRO A 88 -16.13 7.51 -5.00
C PRO A 88 -15.53 6.49 -5.97
N CYS A 89 -15.27 5.29 -5.48
CA CYS A 89 -14.69 4.15 -6.21
C CYS A 89 -13.25 4.34 -6.71
N HIS A 90 -12.66 5.54 -6.65
CA HIS A 90 -11.31 5.76 -7.18
C HIS A 90 -10.23 4.98 -6.40
N ALA A 91 -10.45 4.66 -5.11
CA ALA A 91 -9.50 3.82 -4.38
C ALA A 91 -9.46 2.37 -4.91
N ILE A 92 -10.53 1.87 -5.55
CA ILE A 92 -10.55 0.57 -6.23
C ILE A 92 -9.55 0.58 -7.39
N ASP A 93 -9.61 1.61 -8.23
CA ASP A 93 -8.79 1.72 -9.44
C ASP A 93 -7.31 1.88 -9.08
N ILE A 94 -6.99 2.78 -8.14
CA ILE A 94 -5.63 2.96 -7.62
C ILE A 94 -5.08 1.64 -7.05
N THR A 95 -5.89 0.89 -6.31
CA THR A 95 -5.46 -0.38 -5.73
C THR A 95 -5.14 -1.42 -6.80
N ARG A 96 -5.97 -1.50 -7.85
CA ARG A 96 -5.73 -2.45 -8.97
C ARG A 96 -4.47 -2.10 -9.74
N GLU A 97 -4.25 -0.82 -10.01
CA GLU A 97 -3.03 -0.34 -10.65
C GLU A 97 -1.81 -0.67 -9.78
N ALA A 98 -1.85 -0.39 -8.48
CA ALA A 98 -0.76 -0.73 -7.56
C ALA A 98 -0.42 -2.23 -7.53
N ILE A 99 -1.44 -3.11 -7.53
CA ILE A 99 -1.24 -4.56 -7.60
C ILE A 99 -0.64 -4.97 -8.94
N HIS A 100 -1.14 -4.38 -10.04
CA HIS A 100 -0.65 -4.65 -11.38
C HIS A 100 0.84 -4.29 -11.54
N GLU A 101 1.24 -3.15 -10.97
CA GLU A 101 2.62 -2.66 -10.91
C GLU A 101 3.50 -3.41 -9.90
N GLY A 102 2.94 -4.38 -9.16
CA GLY A 102 3.70 -5.25 -8.26
C GLY A 102 4.06 -4.62 -6.92
N ALA A 103 3.20 -3.74 -6.39
CA ALA A 103 3.36 -3.21 -5.03
C ALA A 103 3.42 -4.34 -3.98
N ASP A 104 4.32 -4.22 -3.00
CA ASP A 104 4.40 -5.16 -1.88
C ASP A 104 3.23 -4.95 -0.91
N ALA A 105 2.73 -3.71 -0.78
CA ALA A 105 1.51 -3.44 0.00
C ALA A 105 0.71 -2.23 -0.51
N VAL A 106 -0.60 -2.31 -0.33
CA VAL A 106 -1.54 -1.18 -0.48
C VAL A 106 -2.15 -0.86 0.88
N ILE A 107 -2.03 0.40 1.30
CA ILE A 107 -2.43 0.88 2.61
C ILE A 107 -3.58 1.87 2.44
N ALA A 108 -4.75 1.53 2.98
CA ALA A 108 -5.88 2.46 3.06
C ALA A 108 -5.62 3.53 4.11
N VAL A 109 -5.74 4.80 3.75
CA VAL A 109 -5.62 5.95 4.66
C VAL A 109 -6.96 6.68 4.70
N GLY A 110 -7.72 6.45 5.78
CA GLY A 110 -9.08 6.97 5.89
C GLY A 110 -9.94 6.20 6.88
N GLY A 111 -11.25 6.22 6.63
CA GLY A 111 -12.24 5.43 7.36
C GLY A 111 -12.64 4.16 6.60
N ASP A 112 -13.73 3.53 7.06
CA ASP A 112 -14.18 2.23 6.55
C ASP A 112 -14.57 2.27 5.06
N GLY A 113 -15.07 3.40 4.56
CA GLY A 113 -15.36 3.56 3.13
C GLY A 113 -14.11 3.47 2.25
N THR A 114 -13.01 4.11 2.64
CA THR A 114 -11.73 4.02 1.91
C THR A 114 -11.20 2.59 1.97
N LEU A 115 -11.24 1.97 3.15
CA LEU A 115 -10.82 0.58 3.31
C LEU A 115 -11.66 -0.37 2.45
N HIS A 116 -12.98 -0.20 2.43
CA HIS A 116 -13.90 -1.01 1.64
C HIS A 116 -13.56 -0.92 0.14
N GLU A 117 -13.32 0.28 -0.37
CA GLU A 117 -12.89 0.47 -1.76
C GLU A 117 -11.53 -0.19 -2.04
N VAL A 118 -10.54 -0.03 -1.15
CA VAL A 118 -9.24 -0.70 -1.30
C VAL A 118 -9.41 -2.22 -1.31
N VAL A 119 -10.17 -2.79 -0.37
CA VAL A 119 -10.46 -4.24 -0.32
C VAL A 119 -11.11 -4.70 -1.62
N ASN A 120 -12.11 -3.97 -2.15
CA ASN A 120 -12.72 -4.30 -3.44
C ASN A 120 -11.76 -4.15 -4.63
N GLY A 121 -10.71 -3.32 -4.51
CA GLY A 121 -9.62 -3.23 -5.48
C GLY A 121 -8.79 -4.51 -5.59
N PHE A 122 -8.60 -5.22 -4.48
CA PHE A 122 -7.91 -6.51 -4.46
C PHE A 122 -8.65 -7.64 -5.18
N PHE A 123 -9.93 -7.46 -5.51
CA PHE A 123 -10.74 -8.48 -6.17
C PHE A 123 -11.37 -7.98 -7.47
N TRP A 124 -11.47 -8.87 -8.46
CA TRP A 124 -12.22 -8.66 -9.70
C TRP A 124 -12.92 -9.96 -10.10
N GLY A 125 -14.23 -9.91 -10.35
CA GLY A 125 -15.01 -11.11 -10.69
C GLY A 125 -14.93 -12.23 -9.64
N GLY A 126 -14.80 -11.87 -8.35
CA GLY A 126 -14.67 -12.82 -7.24
C GLY A 126 -13.29 -13.48 -7.10
N LYS A 127 -12.30 -13.06 -7.90
CA LYS A 127 -10.92 -13.58 -7.85
C LYS A 127 -9.95 -12.49 -7.40
N PRO A 128 -8.88 -12.84 -6.67
CA PRO A 128 -7.80 -11.90 -6.38
C PRO A 128 -7.19 -11.35 -7.67
N VAL A 129 -6.92 -10.06 -7.69
CA VAL A 129 -6.12 -9.42 -8.74
C VAL A 129 -4.67 -9.83 -8.52
N SER A 130 -3.96 -10.15 -9.60
CA SER A 130 -2.56 -10.56 -9.57
C SER A 130 -1.70 -9.64 -10.44
N SER A 131 -0.45 -9.43 -10.04
CA SER A 131 0.57 -8.79 -10.85
C SER A 131 0.83 -9.56 -12.15
N HIS A 132 1.33 -8.87 -13.17
CA HIS A 132 1.74 -9.50 -14.44
C HIS A 132 2.85 -10.54 -14.26
N ASP A 133 3.70 -10.33 -13.26
CA ASP A 133 4.69 -11.30 -12.85
C ASP A 133 4.01 -12.34 -11.94
N GLN A 134 3.81 -13.57 -12.43
CA GLN A 134 3.18 -14.67 -11.68
C GLN A 134 4.02 -15.15 -10.48
N ALA A 135 5.15 -14.51 -10.19
CA ALA A 135 6.06 -14.88 -9.12
C ALA A 135 5.54 -14.46 -7.72
N VAL A 136 4.67 -15.30 -7.14
CA VAL A 136 4.62 -15.71 -5.72
C VAL A 136 4.52 -14.60 -4.64
N ARG A 137 4.24 -13.34 -4.96
CA ARG A 137 4.01 -12.31 -3.94
C ARG A 137 2.58 -11.80 -3.94
N THR A 138 1.88 -12.09 -2.86
CA THR A 138 0.59 -11.48 -2.57
C THR A 138 0.82 -10.08 -2.03
N THR A 139 0.29 -9.06 -2.71
CA THR A 139 0.27 -7.69 -2.20
C THR A 139 -0.48 -7.65 -0.86
N ALA A 140 0.15 -7.10 0.17
CA ALA A 140 -0.45 -7.00 1.50
C ALA A 140 -1.42 -5.81 1.60
N LEU A 141 -2.37 -5.90 2.54
CA LEU A 141 -3.29 -4.83 2.87
C LEU A 141 -2.89 -4.16 4.19
N GLY A 142 -2.86 -2.84 4.21
CA GLY A 142 -2.67 -2.03 5.42
C GLY A 142 -3.84 -1.07 5.67
N LEU A 143 -3.93 -0.58 6.90
CA LEU A 143 -4.89 0.46 7.29
C LEU A 143 -4.21 1.47 8.22
N ILE A 144 -4.25 2.74 7.85
CA ILE A 144 -4.00 3.87 8.74
C ILE A 144 -5.37 4.54 9.00
N PRO A 145 -5.94 4.36 10.19
CA PRO A 145 -7.28 4.86 10.45
C PRO A 145 -7.23 6.39 10.63
N LEU A 146 -7.80 7.11 9.67
CA LEU A 146 -7.99 8.56 9.71
C LEU A 146 -9.46 8.86 9.40
N GLY A 147 -10.29 8.90 10.44
CA GLY A 147 -11.74 9.09 10.33
C GLY A 147 -12.43 9.29 11.68
N THR A 148 -13.76 9.46 11.66
CA THR A 148 -14.58 9.71 12.87
C THR A 148 -14.81 8.50 13.76
N GLY A 149 -14.53 7.30 13.24
CA GLY A 149 -14.60 6.04 13.95
C GLY A 149 -14.25 4.96 12.94
N SER A 150 -13.08 4.33 13.07
CA SER A 150 -12.79 3.11 12.31
C SER A 150 -13.29 1.95 13.14
N ASP A 151 -14.55 1.57 12.92
CA ASP A 151 -15.11 0.38 13.55
C ASP A 151 -14.33 -0.88 13.12
N PHE A 152 -13.67 -0.82 11.95
CA PHE A 152 -12.74 -1.84 11.52
C PHE A 152 -11.52 -1.97 12.44
N ALA A 153 -10.78 -0.89 12.74
CA ALA A 153 -9.63 -0.97 13.64
C ALA A 153 -10.01 -1.56 15.01
N ARG A 154 -11.17 -1.17 15.55
CA ARG A 154 -11.72 -1.71 16.79
C ARG A 154 -12.04 -3.21 16.71
N THR A 155 -12.56 -3.67 15.57
CA THR A 155 -12.90 -5.09 15.35
C THR A 155 -11.67 -6.00 15.44
N PHE A 156 -10.49 -5.51 15.04
CA PHE A 156 -9.22 -6.24 15.16
C PHE A 156 -8.50 -6.00 16.50
N GLY A 157 -9.13 -5.33 17.46
CA GLY A 157 -8.53 -4.99 18.75
C GLY A 157 -7.39 -3.97 18.64
N TRP A 158 -7.30 -3.25 17.52
CA TRP A 158 -6.27 -2.26 17.30
C TRP A 158 -6.65 -0.91 17.88
N LYS A 159 -5.66 -0.22 18.43
CA LYS A 159 -5.80 1.19 18.80
C LYS A 159 -6.10 2.00 17.54
N ASN A 160 -7.06 2.91 17.66
CA ASN A 160 -7.42 3.86 16.62
C ASN A 160 -6.42 5.03 16.60
N ASP A 161 -5.12 4.73 16.54
CA ASP A 161 -4.03 5.70 16.52
C ASP A 161 -3.22 5.53 15.23
N PRO A 162 -3.13 6.57 14.37
CA PRO A 162 -2.35 6.51 13.14
C PRO A 162 -0.85 6.33 13.38
N HIS A 163 -0.29 6.78 14.51
CA HIS A 163 1.13 6.56 14.81
C HIS A 163 1.41 5.08 15.07
N ASP A 164 0.58 4.42 15.89
CA ASP A 164 0.66 2.98 16.13
C ASP A 164 0.45 2.17 14.82
N ALA A 165 -0.37 2.66 13.89
CA ALA A 165 -0.52 2.04 12.58
C ALA A 165 0.76 2.12 11.75
N ILE A 166 1.46 3.26 11.76
CA ILE A 166 2.73 3.44 11.07
C ILE A 166 3.81 2.52 11.65
N GLU A 167 3.89 2.39 12.97
CA GLU A 167 4.84 1.47 13.61
C GLU A 167 4.57 0.01 13.20
N ARG A 168 3.30 -0.40 13.14
CA ARG A 168 2.93 -1.75 12.67
C ARG A 168 3.32 -2.01 11.21
N ILE A 169 3.17 -1.01 10.35
CA ILE A 169 3.61 -1.08 8.95
C ILE A 169 5.14 -1.21 8.87
N ALA A 170 5.87 -0.44 9.70
CA ALA A 170 7.33 -0.46 9.73
C ALA A 170 7.89 -1.84 10.10
N ILE A 171 7.34 -2.47 11.15
CA ILE A 171 7.74 -3.83 11.57
C ILE A 171 7.22 -4.94 10.64
N GLY A 172 6.44 -4.61 9.61
CA GLY A 172 5.92 -5.57 8.63
C GLY A 172 4.67 -6.33 9.08
N ASN A 173 4.01 -5.91 10.15
CA ASN A 173 2.75 -6.48 10.62
C ASN A 173 1.57 -5.92 9.81
N LEU A 174 1.47 -6.36 8.56
CA LEU A 174 0.39 -6.03 7.62
C LEU A 174 -0.65 -7.16 7.57
N LEU A 175 -1.88 -6.83 7.19
CA LEU A 175 -2.91 -7.85 6.96
C LEU A 175 -2.60 -8.53 5.62
N VAL A 176 -2.23 -9.79 5.67
CA VAL A 176 -2.19 -10.62 4.48
C VAL A 176 -3.63 -11.02 4.15
N LEU A 177 -4.07 -10.77 2.92
CA LEU A 177 -5.43 -11.02 2.43
C LEU A 177 -5.96 -12.44 2.69
N LEU A 178 -5.07 -13.41 2.94
CA LEU A 178 -5.45 -14.76 3.33
C LEU A 178 -6.39 -14.77 4.55
N TYR A 179 -6.22 -13.82 5.49
CA TYR A 179 -7.11 -13.65 6.65
C TYR A 179 -8.42 -12.94 6.31
N LEU A 180 -8.42 -12.00 5.35
CA LEU A 180 -9.64 -11.29 4.94
C LEU A 180 -10.62 -12.21 4.18
N ARG A 181 -10.11 -13.18 3.40
CA ARG A 181 -10.97 -14.16 2.73
C ARG A 181 -11.82 -14.96 3.73
N ILE A 182 -11.26 -15.32 4.89
CA ILE A 182 -11.98 -16.05 5.94
C ILE A 182 -13.01 -15.14 6.61
N LEU A 183 -12.63 -13.91 6.96
CA LEU A 183 -13.55 -12.98 7.64
C LEU A 183 -14.66 -12.41 6.74
N LEU A 184 -14.44 -12.30 5.43
CA LEU A 184 -15.43 -11.80 4.48
C LEU A 184 -16.33 -12.89 3.91
N ALA A 185 -15.87 -14.15 3.87
CA ALA A 185 -16.73 -15.28 3.47
C ALA A 185 -17.82 -15.57 4.52
N ASP A 186 -17.55 -15.30 5.81
CA ASP A 186 -18.46 -15.66 6.91
C ASP A 186 -19.44 -14.54 7.31
N LYS A 187 -19.34 -13.33 6.73
CA LYS A 187 -20.16 -12.17 7.16
C LYS A 187 -21.03 -11.52 6.10
N TRP A 188 -21.08 -12.05 4.88
CA TRP A 188 -21.91 -11.50 3.81
C TRP A 188 -22.62 -12.63 3.04
N TYR A 189 -23.70 -13.14 3.64
CA TYR A 189 -24.85 -13.78 2.99
C TYR A 189 -26.13 -13.12 3.51
#